data_AF-A0A2N7TKG6-F1
#
_entry.id   AF-A0A2N7TKG6-F1
#
_cell.length_a   1.000
_cell.length_b   1.000
_cell.length_c   1.000
_cell.angle_alpha   90.00
_cell.angle_beta   90.00
_cell.angle_gamma   90.00
#
_symmetry.space_group_name_H-M   'P 1'
#
loop_
_entity.id
_entity.type
_entity.pdbx_description
1 polymer ?
#
loop_
_entity_poly.entity_id
_entity_poly.type
_entity_poly.pdbx_seq_one_letter_code
_entity_poly.pdbx_strand_id
1 'polypeptide(L)'
;MADESSDQEKTEEATPRRLEKAREEGQVARSRELTTFMLLLGGVGGLWAMGAMLYDQLGLVMEQAFLFERRHALETTPMLSHALDLGERTLLAMLPLFLLLTVVALTAPALLGGWLISAKSLKPQLSKLNPLKGLKRMFGVQALVELAKAIAKSLLVGGIAMAFLWSNRGTYMSLMDQPIQQALASALELAALACGLIVLTLLVVILIDVPYQLWSHAKKLRMSKEEVKREHKESEGDPHVKARIRQQQQAMARGRMMSQVPEADVIITNPTHYAVALKYEEAGMAAPRVVAKGADQVAARIRELGEAHAVPRLEAPPLARALYHHVDLDAEVPEALYTAVAEVLAWAFRLRRVSQEGGEVPPTPEDLPVPDSLGVPGRHGEAET
;
A
#
# COMPACT_ATOMS: atom_id res chain seq x y z
N MET A 1 -8.32 15.84 29.18
CA MET A 1 -8.24 14.51 29.81
C MET A 1 -9.16 13.58 29.03
N ALA A 2 -8.62 12.84 28.07
CA ALA A 2 -9.30 11.76 27.32
C ALA A 2 -8.26 11.05 26.41
N ASP A 3 -7.06 10.75 26.93
CA ASP A 3 -5.98 10.12 26.13
C ASP A 3 -5.11 9.15 26.96
N GLU A 4 -5.58 8.72 28.13
CA GLU A 4 -4.84 7.81 29.03
C GLU A 4 -5.48 6.41 29.17
N SER A 5 -6.57 6.11 28.45
CA SER A 5 -7.32 4.86 28.63
C SER A 5 -7.22 3.87 27.47
N SER A 6 -6.12 3.86 26.71
CA SER A 6 -5.88 2.80 25.71
C SER A 6 -4.40 2.44 25.54
N ASP A 7 -3.69 2.26 26.66
CA ASP A 7 -2.51 1.38 26.68
C ASP A 7 -2.94 -0.09 26.64
N GLN A 8 -3.81 -0.46 25.68
CA GLN A 8 -3.72 -1.83 25.16
C GLN A 8 -2.31 -1.94 24.61
N GLU A 9 -1.50 -2.83 25.19
CA GLU A 9 -0.15 -3.06 24.72
C GLU A 9 -0.19 -3.25 23.21
N LYS A 10 0.39 -2.29 22.49
CA LYS A 10 0.46 -2.28 21.03
C LYS A 10 1.42 -3.40 20.61
N THR A 11 0.86 -4.59 20.46
CA THR A 11 1.59 -5.83 20.18
C THR A 11 1.64 -6.13 18.69
N GLU A 12 0.64 -5.68 17.93
CA GLU A 12 0.53 -5.99 16.50
C GLU A 12 1.43 -5.10 15.66
N GLU A 13 1.89 -5.65 14.53
CA GLU A 13 2.67 -4.91 13.55
C GLU A 13 1.80 -3.87 12.82
N ALA A 14 2.45 -2.81 12.33
CA ALA A 14 1.76 -1.77 11.58
C ALA A 14 1.25 -2.33 10.24
N THR A 15 -0.02 -2.09 9.93
CA THR A 15 -0.58 -2.43 8.61
C THR A 15 0.09 -1.59 7.50
N PRO A 16 0.04 -2.01 6.22
CA PRO A 16 0.57 -1.23 5.10
C PRO A 16 -0.01 0.18 5.02
N ARG A 17 -1.32 0.31 5.27
CA ARG A 17 -2.03 1.60 5.28
C ARG A 17 -1.58 2.51 6.43
N ARG A 18 -1.27 1.95 7.61
CA ARG A 18 -0.66 2.71 8.71
C ARG A 18 0.73 3.22 8.35
N LEU A 19 1.55 2.41 7.68
CA LEU A 19 2.88 2.81 7.21
C LEU A 19 2.80 3.93 6.16
N GLU A 20 1.86 3.83 5.21
CA GLU A 20 1.60 4.86 4.21
C GLU A 20 1.12 6.17 4.85
N LYS A 21 0.20 6.09 5.81
CA LYS A 21 -0.27 7.28 6.53
C LYS A 21 0.85 7.95 7.34
N ALA A 22 1.69 7.17 8.01
CA ALA A 22 2.85 7.70 8.72
C ALA A 22 3.80 8.42 7.76
N ARG A 23 4.04 7.82 6.59
CA ARG A 23 4.79 8.42 5.48
C ARG A 23 4.14 9.73 5.02
N GLU A 24 2.85 9.77 4.71
CA GLU A 24 2.14 10.99 4.33
C GLU A 24 2.23 12.11 5.38
N GLU A 25 2.27 11.76 6.66
CA GLU A 25 2.41 12.73 7.75
C GLU A 25 3.86 13.24 7.93
N GLY A 26 4.82 12.69 7.17
CA GLY A 26 6.24 13.00 7.26
C GLY A 26 6.97 12.26 8.38
N GLN A 27 6.36 11.21 8.93
CA GLN A 27 6.96 10.37 9.95
C GLN A 27 7.75 9.23 9.28
N VAL A 28 9.08 9.40 9.24
CA VAL A 28 10.01 8.38 8.74
C VAL A 28 11.15 8.21 9.74
N ALA A 29 11.75 7.02 9.76
CA ALA A 29 12.94 6.76 10.55
C ALA A 29 14.09 7.67 10.08
N ARG A 30 14.76 8.33 11.03
CA ARG A 30 15.93 9.18 10.76
C ARG A 30 16.97 8.95 11.84
N SER A 31 18.23 8.80 11.44
CA SER A 31 19.38 8.79 12.35
C SER A 31 20.18 10.07 12.14
N ARG A 32 20.34 10.82 13.25
CA ARG A 32 21.18 12.01 13.28
C ARG A 32 22.66 11.64 13.22
N GLU A 33 23.04 10.50 13.80
CA GLU A 33 24.42 10.01 13.80
C GLU A 33 24.85 9.58 12.40
N LEU A 34 23.99 8.88 11.65
CA LEU A 34 24.26 8.53 10.24
C LEU A 34 24.49 9.78 9.39
N THR A 35 23.61 10.79 9.54
CA THR A 35 23.74 12.05 8.79
C THR A 35 25.06 12.77 9.12
N THR A 36 25.43 12.81 10.41
CA THR A 36 26.67 13.43 10.87
C THR A 36 27.89 12.70 10.34
N PHE A 37 27.90 11.37 10.39
CA PHE A 37 28.98 10.56 9.83
C PHE A 37 29.14 10.74 8.33
N MET A 38 28.05 10.69 7.56
CA MET A 38 28.13 10.86 6.10
C MET A 38 28.70 12.24 5.75
N LEU A 39 28.29 13.29 6.46
CA LEU A 39 28.85 14.64 6.29
C LEU A 39 30.34 14.70 6.61
N LEU A 40 30.76 14.10 7.73
CA LEU A 40 32.17 14.08 8.12
C LEU A 40 33.01 13.23 7.16
N LEU A 41 32.50 12.07 6.72
CA LEU A 41 33.15 11.19 5.75
C LEU A 41 33.28 11.88 4.39
N GLY A 42 32.20 12.51 3.91
CA GLY A 42 32.21 13.29 2.67
C GLY A 42 33.13 14.50 2.77
N GLY A 43 33.17 15.18 3.91
CA GLY A 43 34.07 16.31 4.14
C GLY A 43 35.54 15.92 4.19
N VAL A 44 35.90 14.92 5.00
CA VAL A 44 37.28 14.44 5.09
C VAL A 44 37.73 13.78 3.79
N GLY A 45 36.89 12.93 3.20
CA GLY A 45 37.18 12.28 1.92
C GLY A 45 37.27 13.28 0.75
N GLY A 46 36.40 14.28 0.73
CA GLY A 46 36.42 15.37 -0.25
C GLY A 46 37.66 16.24 -0.12
N LEU A 47 38.01 16.65 1.11
CA LEU A 47 39.25 17.40 1.37
C LEU A 47 40.50 16.59 1.02
N TRP A 48 40.51 15.28 1.27
CA TRP A 48 41.62 14.41 0.88
C TRP A 48 41.75 14.30 -0.64
N ALA A 49 40.66 14.01 -1.34
CA ALA A 49 40.66 13.83 -2.79
C ALA A 49 40.95 15.14 -3.55
N MET A 50 40.45 16.27 -3.04
CA MET A 50 40.58 17.59 -3.66
C MET A 50 41.70 18.44 -3.06
N GLY A 51 42.46 17.90 -2.11
CA GLY A 51 43.40 18.67 -1.29
C GLY A 51 44.49 19.35 -2.11
N ALA A 52 45.10 18.64 -3.07
CA ALA A 52 46.11 19.19 -3.97
C ALA A 52 45.54 20.34 -4.83
N MET A 53 44.37 20.13 -5.44
CA MET A 53 43.68 21.17 -6.22
C MET A 53 43.38 22.40 -5.38
N LEU A 54 42.86 22.22 -4.16
CA LEU A 54 42.56 23.31 -3.24
C LEU A 54 43.82 24.04 -2.81
N TYR A 55 44.90 23.31 -2.53
CA TYR A 55 46.19 23.90 -2.17
C TYR A 55 46.74 24.78 -3.28
N ASP A 56 46.77 24.28 -4.52
CA ASP A 56 47.28 25.05 -5.67
C ASP A 56 46.42 26.28 -5.96
N GLN A 57 45.10 26.12 -6.04
CA GLN A 57 44.18 27.22 -6.39
C GLN A 57 44.13 28.30 -5.32
N LEU A 58 44.00 27.91 -4.04
CA LEU A 58 43.99 28.87 -2.94
C LEU A 58 45.38 29.48 -2.71
N GLY A 59 46.45 28.73 -2.97
CA GLY A 59 47.82 29.24 -2.98
C GLY A 59 48.01 30.34 -4.01
N LEU A 60 47.55 30.12 -5.25
CA LEU A 60 47.57 31.14 -6.32
C LEU A 60 46.75 32.38 -5.96
N VAL A 61 45.55 32.22 -5.39
CA VAL A 61 44.74 33.34 -4.92
C VAL A 61 45.47 34.13 -3.84
N MET A 62 46.08 33.44 -2.86
CA MET A 62 46.85 34.08 -1.81
C MET A 62 48.06 34.84 -2.36
N GLU A 63 48.80 34.23 -3.29
CA GLU A 63 49.92 34.88 -3.97
C GLU A 63 49.46 36.16 -4.70
N GLN A 64 48.38 36.08 -5.48
CA GLN A 64 47.81 37.22 -6.21
C GLN A 64 47.19 38.28 -5.29
N ALA A 65 46.76 37.91 -4.09
CA ALA A 65 46.30 38.86 -3.08
C ALA A 65 47.45 39.69 -2.51
N PHE A 66 48.66 39.13 -2.43
CA PHE A 66 49.86 39.84 -1.96
C PHE A 66 50.68 40.50 -3.08
N LEU A 67 50.54 40.02 -4.32
CA LEU A 67 51.14 40.62 -5.51
C LEU A 67 50.14 41.58 -6.18
N PHE A 68 49.99 42.79 -5.63
CA PHE A 68 49.14 43.82 -6.21
C PHE A 68 49.95 45.01 -6.73
N GLU A 69 49.51 45.57 -7.85
CA GLU A 69 50.11 46.80 -8.39
C GLU A 69 49.70 48.03 -7.56
N ARG A 70 50.54 49.07 -7.58
CA ARG A 70 50.26 50.36 -6.91
C ARG A 70 48.87 50.92 -7.24
N ARG A 71 48.39 50.73 -8.47
CA ARG A 71 47.06 51.17 -8.91
C ARG A 71 45.94 50.53 -8.10
N HIS A 72 46.02 49.24 -7.83
CA HIS A 72 45.06 48.50 -7.00
C HIS A 72 45.05 48.96 -5.53
N ALA A 73 46.12 49.59 -5.06
CA ALA A 73 46.21 50.09 -3.68
C ALA A 73 45.70 51.53 -3.52
N LEU A 74 45.74 52.34 -4.57
CA LEU A 74 45.45 53.78 -4.51
C LEU A 74 44.12 54.16 -5.16
N GLU A 75 43.56 53.32 -6.03
CA GLU A 75 42.28 53.55 -6.69
C GLU A 75 41.23 52.55 -6.19
N THR A 76 40.09 53.04 -5.72
CA THR A 76 39.02 52.19 -5.15
C THR A 76 38.38 51.24 -6.16
N THR A 77 38.18 51.68 -7.40
CA THR A 77 37.51 50.85 -8.42
C THR A 77 38.34 49.63 -8.85
N PRO A 78 39.64 49.78 -9.22
CA PRO A 78 40.51 48.62 -9.49
C PRO A 78 40.70 47.73 -8.27
N MET A 79 40.81 48.30 -7.07
CA MET A 79 40.89 47.54 -5.83
C MET A 79 39.70 46.60 -5.67
N LEU A 80 38.48 47.13 -5.86
CA LEU A 80 37.25 46.36 -5.73
C LEU A 80 37.14 45.28 -6.82
N SER A 81 37.48 45.58 -8.07
CA SER A 81 37.44 44.58 -9.14
C SER A 81 38.43 43.44 -8.91
N HIS A 82 39.64 43.74 -8.42
CA HIS A 82 40.64 42.72 -8.08
C HIS A 82 40.17 41.86 -6.90
N ALA A 83 39.60 42.48 -5.86
CA ALA A 83 39.03 41.75 -4.73
C ALA A 83 37.87 40.82 -5.16
N LEU A 84 37.03 41.26 -6.10
CA LEU A 84 35.95 40.44 -6.65
C LEU A 84 36.47 39.27 -7.49
N ASP A 85 37.49 39.48 -8.34
CA ASP A 85 38.12 38.39 -9.13
C ASP A 85 38.75 37.33 -8.21
N LEU A 86 39.51 37.76 -7.18
CA LEU A 86 40.06 36.84 -6.17
C LEU A 86 38.94 36.10 -5.41
N GLY A 87 37.86 36.80 -5.06
CA GLY A 87 36.69 36.22 -4.41
C GLY A 87 35.99 35.18 -5.29
N GLU A 88 35.80 35.47 -6.57
CA GLU A 88 35.22 34.56 -7.56
C GLU A 88 36.08 33.30 -7.73
N ARG A 89 37.40 33.45 -7.89
CA ARG A 89 38.34 32.32 -7.99
C ARG A 89 38.33 31.45 -6.75
N THR A 90 38.30 32.06 -5.56
CA THR A 90 38.17 31.33 -4.28
C THR A 90 36.87 30.54 -4.23
N LEU A 91 35.76 31.18 -4.61
CA LEU A 91 34.45 30.53 -4.63
C LEU A 91 34.41 29.36 -5.61
N LEU A 92 34.92 29.54 -6.83
CA LEU A 92 35.00 28.50 -7.86
C LEU A 92 35.91 27.34 -7.41
N ALA A 93 37.01 27.61 -6.72
CA ALA A 93 37.89 26.59 -6.18
C ALA A 93 37.21 25.75 -5.06
N MET A 94 36.43 26.41 -4.19
CA MET A 94 35.69 25.73 -3.12
C MET A 94 34.37 25.10 -3.58
N LEU A 95 33.85 25.52 -4.74
CA LEU A 95 32.54 25.11 -5.25
C LEU A 95 32.34 23.60 -5.31
N PRO A 96 33.29 22.76 -5.78
CA PRO A 96 33.03 21.33 -5.89
C PRO A 96 32.96 20.66 -4.50
N LEU A 97 33.69 21.18 -3.49
CA LEU A 97 33.60 20.70 -2.11
C LEU A 97 32.24 21.07 -1.50
N PHE A 98 31.77 22.31 -1.71
CA PHE A 98 30.44 22.71 -1.27
C PHE A 98 29.33 21.92 -1.96
N LEU A 99 29.48 21.65 -3.26
CA LEU A 99 28.53 20.82 -4.00
C LEU A 99 28.48 19.40 -3.43
N LEU A 100 29.64 18.79 -3.19
CA LEU A 100 29.74 17.47 -2.57
C LEU A 100 29.03 17.45 -1.20
N LEU A 101 29.37 18.38 -0.31
CA LEU A 101 28.75 18.47 1.02
C LEU A 101 27.26 18.75 0.95
N THR A 102 26.81 19.56 -0.01
CA THR A 102 25.38 19.83 -0.25
C THR A 102 24.65 18.55 -0.67
N VAL A 103 25.20 17.80 -1.63
CA VAL A 103 24.63 16.53 -2.07
C VAL A 103 24.56 15.54 -0.92
N VAL A 104 25.62 15.43 -0.12
CA VAL A 104 25.63 14.57 1.08
C VAL A 104 24.60 15.03 2.11
N ALA A 105 24.49 16.33 2.39
CA ALA A 105 23.51 16.87 3.33
C ALA A 105 22.05 16.59 2.93
N LEU A 106 21.77 16.62 1.62
CA LEU A 106 20.44 16.35 1.07
C LEU A 106 20.13 14.85 1.05
N THR A 107 21.12 14.00 0.73
CA THR A 107 20.92 12.56 0.54
C THR A 107 21.05 11.75 1.82
N ALA A 108 21.93 12.14 2.74
CA ALA A 108 22.20 11.36 3.96
C ALA A 108 20.96 11.13 4.85
N PRO A 109 20.07 12.12 5.09
CA PRO A 109 18.84 11.88 5.84
C PRO A 109 17.87 10.90 5.15
N ALA A 110 17.92 10.83 3.82
CA ALA A 110 17.04 9.97 3.01
C ALA A 110 17.51 8.51 2.97
N LEU A 111 18.77 8.20 3.32
CA LEU A 111 19.30 6.84 3.32
C LEU A 111 18.55 5.88 4.25
N LEU A 112 17.98 6.39 5.35
CA LEU A 112 17.19 5.57 6.30
C LEU A 112 15.69 5.57 6.00
N GLY A 113 15.12 6.76 5.84
CA GLY A 113 13.67 6.93 5.76
C GLY A 113 13.12 6.91 4.33
N GLY A 114 14.00 6.90 3.33
CA GLY A 114 13.67 7.18 1.94
C GLY A 114 13.46 8.67 1.67
N TRP A 115 13.29 9.00 0.39
CA TRP A 115 12.90 10.35 -0.01
C TRP A 115 11.41 10.54 0.24
N LEU A 116 11.05 11.54 1.04
CA LEU A 116 9.65 11.81 1.33
C LEU A 116 9.35 13.31 1.34
N ILE A 117 8.44 13.70 0.43
CA ILE A 117 7.93 15.07 0.31
C ILE A 117 6.50 15.04 0.83
N SER A 118 6.27 15.60 2.02
CA SER A 118 4.93 15.76 2.59
C SER A 118 4.53 17.22 2.66
N ALA A 119 3.51 17.59 1.90
CA ALA A 119 2.86 18.90 2.01
C ALA A 119 2.14 19.08 3.36
N LYS A 120 1.73 17.98 4.02
CA LYS A 120 1.09 18.03 5.34
C LYS A 120 2.06 18.47 6.44
N SER A 121 3.34 18.08 6.33
CA SER A 121 4.36 18.48 7.31
C SER A 121 4.74 19.97 7.25
N LEU A 122 4.47 20.65 6.13
CA LEU A 122 4.70 22.10 5.94
C LEU A 122 3.63 22.98 6.59
N LYS A 123 2.47 22.42 6.95
CA LYS A 123 1.41 23.19 7.61
C LYS A 123 1.83 23.61 9.02
N PRO A 124 1.61 24.87 9.43
CA PRO A 124 1.89 25.31 10.79
C PRO A 124 0.98 24.56 11.77
N GLN A 125 1.58 23.84 12.73
CA GLN A 125 0.85 23.10 13.75
C GLN A 125 1.09 23.75 15.11
N LEU A 126 0.12 24.52 15.62
CA LEU A 126 0.20 25.20 16.93
C LEU A 126 0.46 24.22 18.09
N SER A 127 0.06 22.96 17.93
CA SER A 127 0.33 21.88 18.89
C SER A 127 1.82 21.60 19.10
N LYS A 128 2.69 21.93 18.13
CA LYS A 128 4.15 21.78 18.23
C LYS A 128 4.80 22.90 19.07
N LEU A 129 4.10 24.01 19.33
CA LEU A 129 4.61 25.15 20.11
C LEU A 129 4.32 25.02 21.61
N ASN A 130 3.71 23.93 22.07
CA ASN A 130 3.35 23.77 23.48
C ASN A 130 4.61 23.55 24.37
N PRO A 131 4.94 24.48 25.29
CA PRO A 131 6.15 24.42 26.09
C PRO A 131 6.15 23.26 27.10
N LEU A 132 4.99 22.87 27.63
CA LEU A 132 4.86 21.75 28.58
C LEU A 132 5.22 20.42 27.91
N LYS A 133 4.77 20.20 26.67
CA LYS A 133 5.14 19.01 25.89
C LYS A 133 6.64 19.02 25.56
N GLY A 134 7.21 20.20 25.30
CA GLY A 134 8.65 20.39 25.12
C GLY A 134 9.45 19.96 26.34
N LEU A 135 9.09 20.45 27.54
CA LEU A 135 9.75 20.09 28.80
C LEU A 135 9.65 18.59 29.08
N LYS A 136 8.46 17.97 28.95
CA LYS A 136 8.30 16.51 29.16
C LYS A 136 9.20 15.70 28.23
N ARG A 137 9.40 16.15 26.99
CA ARG A 137 10.32 15.51 26.03
C ARG A 137 11.79 15.69 26.43
N MET A 138 12.17 16.84 26.99
CA MET A 138 13.53 17.13 27.44
C MET A 138 13.93 16.36 28.70
N PHE A 139 12.98 16.03 29.58
CA PHE A 139 13.23 15.29 30.83
C PHE A 139 12.69 13.85 30.81
N GLY A 140 12.35 13.32 29.62
CA GLY A 140 11.86 11.95 29.48
C GLY A 140 12.98 10.90 29.40
N VAL A 141 12.62 9.62 29.50
CA VAL A 141 13.55 8.47 29.33
C VAL A 141 14.35 8.56 28.03
N GLN A 142 13.73 9.07 26.96
CA GLN A 142 14.41 9.26 25.68
C GLN A 142 15.58 10.26 25.77
N ALA A 143 15.45 11.34 26.57
CA ALA A 143 16.54 12.29 26.76
C ALA A 143 17.71 11.68 27.54
N LEU A 144 17.42 10.82 28.53
CA LEU A 144 18.46 10.08 29.26
C LEU A 144 19.24 9.13 28.34
N VAL A 145 18.54 8.43 27.44
CA VAL A 145 19.18 7.55 26.45
C VAL A 145 20.05 8.35 25.47
N GLU A 146 19.57 9.50 24.98
CA GLU A 146 20.37 10.38 24.11
C GLU A 146 21.61 10.94 24.84
N LEU A 147 21.48 11.30 26.12
CA LEU A 147 22.61 11.74 26.95
C LEU A 147 23.66 10.62 27.10
N ALA A 148 23.21 9.40 27.42
CA ALA A 148 24.11 8.25 27.55
C ALA A 148 24.86 7.97 26.23
N LYS A 149 24.16 8.02 25.09
CA LYS A 149 24.80 7.91 23.76
C LYS A 149 25.81 9.03 23.51
N ALA A 150 25.48 10.27 23.88
CA ALA A 150 26.38 11.41 23.70
C ALA A 150 27.66 11.26 24.54
N ILE A 151 27.55 10.84 25.80
CA ILE A 151 28.70 10.59 26.68
C ILE A 151 29.55 9.43 26.12
N ALA A 152 28.92 8.30 25.79
CA ALA A 152 29.63 7.13 25.24
C ALA A 152 30.37 7.48 23.94
N LYS A 153 29.72 8.22 23.03
CA LYS A 153 30.32 8.70 21.79
C LYS A 153 31.50 9.64 22.04
N SER A 154 31.36 10.60 22.96
CA SER A 154 32.44 11.54 23.29
C SER A 154 33.65 10.84 23.91
N LEU A 155 33.43 9.87 24.80
CA LEU A 155 34.51 9.06 25.37
C LEU A 155 35.19 8.20 24.31
N LEU A 156 34.42 7.60 23.40
CA LEU A 156 34.95 6.79 22.31
C LEU A 156 35.83 7.63 21.35
N VAL A 157 35.29 8.74 20.85
CA VAL A 157 36.00 9.64 19.93
C VAL A 157 37.20 10.29 20.62
N GLY A 158 37.02 10.80 21.84
CA GLY A 158 38.09 11.43 22.62
C GLY A 158 39.20 10.44 22.99
N GLY A 159 38.83 9.21 23.36
CA GLY A 159 39.78 8.14 23.67
C GLY A 159 40.62 7.74 22.46
N ILE A 160 40.00 7.58 21.29
CA ILE A 160 40.73 7.24 20.06
C ILE A 160 41.59 8.40 19.58
N ALA A 161 41.10 9.64 19.65
CA ALA A 161 41.91 10.83 19.36
C ALA A 161 43.13 10.92 20.29
N MET A 162 42.94 10.72 21.60
CA MET A 162 44.04 10.73 22.57
C MET A 162 45.04 9.59 22.31
N ALA A 163 44.57 8.38 22.05
CA ALA A 163 45.42 7.24 21.71
C ALA A 163 46.22 7.48 20.43
N PHE A 164 45.59 8.05 19.39
CA PHE A 164 46.27 8.42 18.15
C PHE A 164 47.36 9.46 18.39
N LEU A 165 47.06 10.52 19.14
CA LEU A 165 48.04 11.55 19.49
C LEU A 165 49.21 10.96 20.29
N TRP A 166 48.91 10.10 21.26
CA TRP A 166 49.94 9.45 22.08
C TRP A 166 50.83 8.51 21.27
N SER A 167 50.25 7.70 20.39
CA SER A 167 50.98 6.78 19.51
C SER A 167 51.87 7.51 18.50
N ASN A 168 51.44 8.69 18.02
CA ASN A 168 52.16 9.48 17.03
C ASN A 168 53.02 10.60 17.63
N ARG A 169 53.17 10.65 18.97
CA ARG A 169 53.95 11.71 19.67
C ARG A 169 55.37 11.88 19.13
N GLY A 170 56.03 10.78 18.75
CA GLY A 170 57.38 10.81 18.20
C GLY A 170 57.42 11.48 16.83
N THR A 171 56.44 11.15 15.97
CA THR A 171 56.27 11.79 14.66
C THR A 171 55.96 13.29 14.80
N TYR A 172 55.13 13.66 15.78
CA TYR A 172 54.87 15.08 16.09
C TYR A 172 56.13 15.86 16.48
N MET A 173 57.03 15.24 17.25
CA MET A 173 58.29 15.88 17.63
C MET A 173 59.26 15.97 16.45
N SER A 174 59.30 14.95 15.58
CA SER A 174 60.21 14.95 14.42
C SER A 174 59.84 15.96 13.33
N LEU A 175 58.62 16.51 13.34
CA LEU A 175 58.24 17.63 12.48
C LEU A 175 59.13 18.87 12.69
N MET A 176 59.68 19.07 13.89
CA MET A 176 60.58 20.19 14.20
C MET A 176 61.92 20.08 13.46
N ASP A 177 62.31 18.86 13.09
CA ASP A 177 63.59 18.56 12.45
C ASP A 177 63.48 18.54 10.91
N GLN A 178 62.28 18.74 10.36
CA GLN A 178 62.02 18.69 8.92
C GLN A 178 62.08 20.09 8.27
N PRO A 179 62.47 20.19 6.99
CA PRO A 179 62.28 21.40 6.21
C PRO A 179 60.80 21.81 6.18
N ILE A 180 60.51 23.12 6.19
CA ILE A 180 59.15 23.66 6.39
C ILE A 180 58.11 23.09 5.42
N GLN A 181 58.45 22.91 4.14
CA GLN A 181 57.54 22.36 3.14
C GLN A 181 57.21 20.89 3.43
N GLN A 182 58.20 20.11 3.84
CA GLN A 182 58.02 18.70 4.18
C GLN A 182 57.26 18.54 5.49
N ALA A 183 57.59 19.35 6.49
CA ALA A 183 56.89 19.41 7.77
C ALA A 183 55.39 19.71 7.56
N LEU A 184 55.05 20.68 6.71
CA LEU A 184 53.65 21.01 6.42
C LEU A 184 52.90 19.84 5.77
N ALA A 185 53.51 19.18 4.78
CA ALA A 185 52.91 18.03 4.13
C ALA A 185 52.69 16.87 5.11
N SER A 186 53.69 16.53 5.93
CA SER A 186 53.58 15.49 6.95
C SER A 186 52.56 15.84 8.04
N ALA A 187 52.44 17.11 8.44
CA ALA A 187 51.44 17.56 9.39
C ALA A 187 50.01 17.38 8.84
N LEU A 188 49.80 17.73 7.57
CA LEU A 188 48.50 17.55 6.89
C LEU A 188 48.15 16.06 6.74
N GLU A 189 49.12 15.22 6.43
CA GLU A 189 48.93 13.76 6.36
C GLU A 189 48.53 13.19 7.73
N LEU A 190 49.24 13.56 8.80
CA LEU A 190 48.91 13.18 10.18
C LEU A 190 47.50 13.65 10.57
N ALA A 191 47.15 14.89 10.26
CA ALA A 191 45.84 15.45 10.54
C ALA A 191 44.74 14.69 9.78
N ALA A 192 44.96 14.38 8.51
CA ALA A 192 44.02 13.62 7.70
C ALA A 192 43.84 12.18 8.19
N LEU A 193 44.93 11.50 8.58
CA LEU A 193 44.87 10.18 9.20
C LEU A 193 44.10 10.20 10.53
N ALA A 194 44.33 11.23 11.36
CA ALA A 194 43.58 11.43 12.60
C ALA A 194 42.08 11.63 12.33
N CYS A 195 41.74 12.53 11.41
CA CYS A 195 40.36 12.80 11.01
C CYS A 195 39.69 11.54 10.44
N GLY A 196 40.38 10.82 9.55
CA GLY A 196 39.88 9.57 8.97
C GLY A 196 39.61 8.50 10.03
N LEU A 197 40.51 8.33 10.99
CA LEU A 197 40.34 7.39 12.10
C LEU A 197 39.16 7.77 13.01
N ILE A 198 39.00 9.07 13.32
CA ILE A 198 37.88 9.59 14.10
C ILE A 198 36.56 9.37 13.37
N VAL A 199 36.51 9.62 12.06
CA VAL A 199 35.31 9.35 11.25
C VAL A 199 34.99 7.86 11.23
N LEU A 200 35.99 7.00 11.03
CA LEU A 200 35.79 5.55 11.02
C LEU A 200 35.28 5.04 12.37
N THR A 201 35.70 5.65 13.47
CA THR A 201 35.19 5.34 14.81
C THR A 201 33.68 5.56 14.94
N LEU A 202 33.15 6.59 14.29
CA LEU A 202 31.70 6.86 14.28
C LEU A 202 30.90 5.76 13.57
N LEU A 203 31.54 4.92 12.74
CA LEU A 203 30.89 3.75 12.15
C LEU A 203 30.34 2.82 13.24
N VAL A 204 31.09 2.61 14.33
CA VAL A 204 30.64 1.81 15.49
C VAL A 204 29.38 2.42 16.12
N VAL A 205 29.35 3.74 16.24
CA VAL A 205 28.19 4.48 16.78
C VAL A 205 26.96 4.27 15.89
N ILE A 206 27.12 4.35 14.57
CA ILE A 206 26.05 4.17 13.59
C ILE A 206 25.53 2.73 13.60
N LEU A 207 26.42 1.74 13.70
CA LEU A 207 26.03 0.32 13.74
C LEU A 207 25.10 0.02 14.93
N ILE A 208 25.14 0.84 15.99
CA ILE A 208 24.23 0.73 17.13
C ILE A 208 23.01 1.65 16.96
N ASP A 209 23.23 2.93 16.58
CA ASP A 209 22.15 3.92 16.50
C ASP A 209 21.15 3.58 15.38
N VAL A 210 21.60 3.16 14.20
CA VAL A 210 20.72 2.88 13.05
C VAL A 210 19.69 1.77 13.36
N PRO A 211 20.09 0.57 13.81
CA PRO A 211 19.13 -0.47 14.18
C PRO A 211 18.19 -0.01 15.31
N TYR A 212 18.71 0.73 16.29
CA TYR A 212 17.90 1.28 17.38
C TYR A 212 16.83 2.26 16.87
N GLN A 213 17.18 3.16 15.94
CA GLN A 213 16.21 4.11 15.36
C GLN A 213 15.15 3.40 14.52
N LEU A 214 15.53 2.38 13.73
CA LEU A 214 14.59 1.56 12.96
C LEU A 214 13.62 0.81 13.87
N TRP A 215 14.13 0.16 14.91
CA TRP A 215 13.31 -0.52 15.91
C TRP A 215 12.39 0.43 16.67
N SER A 216 12.92 1.57 17.14
CA SER A 216 12.16 2.60 17.85
C SER A 216 11.04 3.18 16.99
N HIS A 217 11.32 3.41 15.70
CA HIS A 217 10.33 3.86 14.73
C HIS A 217 9.24 2.80 14.50
N ALA A 218 9.62 1.55 14.25
CA ALA A 218 8.67 0.45 14.10
C ALA A 218 7.81 0.26 15.37
N LYS A 219 8.41 0.35 16.56
CA LYS A 219 7.71 0.25 17.85
C LYS A 219 6.66 1.35 18.01
N LYS A 220 6.93 2.58 17.57
CA LYS A 220 5.98 3.70 17.61
C LYS A 220 4.79 3.50 16.65
N LEU A 221 4.98 2.72 15.58
CA LEU A 221 3.94 2.42 14.60
C LEU A 221 3.12 1.16 14.92
N ARG A 222 3.50 0.38 15.94
CA ARG A 222 2.72 -0.78 16.39
C ARG A 222 1.28 -0.39 16.71
N MET A 223 0.40 -1.36 16.54
CA MET A 223 -1.04 -1.18 16.66
C MET A 223 -1.60 -2.12 17.73
N SER A 224 -2.76 -1.79 18.28
CA SER A 224 -3.52 -2.75 19.07
C SER A 224 -4.34 -3.68 18.15
N LYS A 225 -4.74 -4.84 18.67
CA LYS A 225 -5.63 -5.76 17.93
C LYS A 225 -6.94 -5.10 17.50
N GLU A 226 -7.47 -4.22 18.33
CA GLU A 226 -8.68 -3.45 18.01
C GLU A 226 -8.44 -2.44 16.89
N GLU A 227 -7.30 -1.74 16.90
CA GLU A 227 -6.94 -0.80 15.84
C GLU A 227 -6.80 -1.51 14.48
N VAL A 228 -6.14 -2.67 14.46
CA VAL A 228 -5.99 -3.50 13.24
C VAL A 228 -7.35 -3.96 12.73
N LYS A 229 -8.21 -4.49 13.62
CA LYS A 229 -9.56 -4.93 13.24
C LYS A 229 -10.42 -3.78 12.69
N ARG A 230 -10.31 -2.59 13.29
CA ARG A 230 -11.01 -1.39 12.81
C ARG A 230 -10.51 -0.98 11.43
N GLU A 231 -9.20 -0.99 11.20
CA GLU A 231 -8.62 -0.62 9.91
C GLU A 231 -8.99 -1.62 8.79
N HIS A 232 -9.05 -2.92 9.10
CA HIS A 232 -9.59 -3.92 8.16
C HIS A 232 -11.06 -3.64 7.84
N LYS A 233 -11.88 -3.34 8.85
CA LYS A 233 -13.30 -3.02 8.66
C LYS A 233 -13.50 -1.72 7.85
N GLU A 234 -12.66 -0.71 8.03
CA GLU A 234 -12.70 0.54 7.25
C GLU A 234 -12.23 0.35 5.80
N SER A 235 -11.29 -0.57 5.56
CA SER A 235 -10.72 -0.79 4.22
C SER A 235 -11.57 -1.76 3.39
N GLU A 236 -11.99 -2.88 3.99
CA GLU A 236 -12.70 -3.95 3.29
C GLU A 236 -14.21 -3.92 3.53
N GLY A 237 -14.70 -3.06 4.42
CA GLY A 237 -16.09 -3.05 4.86
C GLY A 237 -16.39 -4.17 5.88
N ASP A 238 -17.52 -4.06 6.58
CA ASP A 238 -17.93 -5.07 7.56
C ASP A 238 -18.41 -6.35 6.86
N PRO A 239 -17.82 -7.52 7.15
CA PRO A 239 -18.27 -8.81 6.60
C PRO A 239 -19.76 -9.07 6.83
N HIS A 240 -20.31 -8.68 7.99
CA HIS A 240 -21.73 -8.85 8.28
C HIS A 240 -22.61 -7.96 7.41
N VAL A 241 -22.13 -6.75 7.08
CA VAL A 241 -22.85 -5.84 6.16
C VAL A 241 -22.81 -6.39 4.74
N LYS A 242 -21.65 -6.87 4.26
CA LYS A 242 -21.55 -7.54 2.94
C LYS A 242 -22.47 -8.76 2.85
N ALA A 243 -22.49 -9.60 3.89
CA ALA A 243 -23.37 -10.77 3.94
C ALA A 243 -24.85 -10.38 3.93
N ARG A 244 -25.24 -9.35 4.70
CA ARG A 244 -26.61 -8.83 4.73
C ARG A 244 -27.05 -8.27 3.37
N ILE A 245 -26.18 -7.52 2.69
CA ILE A 245 -26.44 -7.02 1.33
C ILE A 245 -26.69 -8.18 0.38
N ARG A 246 -25.85 -9.23 0.43
CA ARG A 246 -26.00 -10.42 -0.42
C ARG A 246 -27.32 -11.16 -0.16
N GLN A 247 -27.71 -11.31 1.11
CA GLN A 247 -29.00 -11.91 1.48
C GLN A 247 -30.19 -11.10 0.97
N GLN A 248 -30.16 -9.77 1.10
CA GLN A 248 -31.22 -8.90 0.58
C GLN A 248 -31.31 -8.96 -0.95
N GLN A 249 -30.18 -8.97 -1.65
CA GLN A 249 -30.15 -9.12 -3.11
C GLN A 249 -30.80 -10.43 -3.57
N GLN A 250 -30.48 -11.55 -2.90
CA GLN A 250 -31.11 -12.84 -3.20
C GLN A 250 -32.62 -12.85 -2.91
N ALA A 251 -33.06 -12.24 -1.81
CA ALA A 251 -34.47 -12.13 -1.46
C ALA A 251 -35.25 -11.30 -2.50
N MET A 252 -34.70 -10.16 -2.94
CA MET A 252 -35.30 -9.33 -3.98
C MET A 252 -35.37 -10.06 -5.33
N ALA A 253 -34.32 -10.80 -5.70
CA ALA A 253 -34.32 -11.60 -6.93
C ALA A 253 -35.41 -12.69 -6.90
N ARG A 254 -35.55 -13.40 -5.76
CA ARG A 254 -36.63 -14.38 -5.57
C ARG A 254 -38.02 -13.73 -5.61
N GLY A 255 -38.17 -12.54 -5.03
CA GLY A 255 -39.43 -11.78 -5.07
C GLY A 255 -39.85 -11.43 -6.50
N ARG A 256 -38.91 -10.91 -7.31
CA ARG A 256 -39.14 -10.61 -8.74
C ARG A 256 -39.48 -11.86 -9.55
N MET A 257 -38.79 -12.96 -9.30
CA MET A 257 -39.11 -14.24 -9.95
C MET A 257 -40.54 -14.71 -9.62
N MET A 258 -40.95 -14.61 -8.35
CA MET A 258 -42.29 -15.02 -7.93
C MET A 258 -43.38 -14.13 -8.52
N SER A 259 -43.14 -12.83 -8.70
CA SER A 259 -44.13 -11.93 -9.31
C SER A 259 -44.41 -12.24 -10.79
N GLN A 260 -43.53 -12.99 -11.48
CA GLN A 260 -43.75 -13.39 -12.88
C GLN A 260 -44.55 -14.70 -13.02
N VAL A 261 -44.70 -15.48 -11.95
CA VAL A 261 -45.45 -16.75 -11.99
C VAL A 261 -46.91 -16.58 -12.43
N PRO A 262 -47.66 -15.54 -11.97
CA PRO A 262 -49.03 -15.32 -12.43
C PRO A 262 -49.17 -15.06 -13.94
N GLU A 263 -48.13 -14.52 -14.57
CA GLU A 263 -48.12 -14.24 -16.01
C GLU A 263 -47.64 -15.43 -16.86
N ALA A 264 -47.27 -16.55 -16.23
CA ALA A 264 -46.80 -17.72 -16.95
C ALA A 264 -47.93 -18.40 -17.72
N ASP A 265 -47.60 -19.01 -18.85
CA ASP A 265 -48.53 -19.74 -19.70
C ASP A 265 -48.73 -21.18 -19.22
N VAL A 266 -47.69 -21.78 -18.67
CA VAL A 266 -47.71 -23.14 -18.14
C VAL A 266 -46.64 -23.33 -17.07
N ILE A 267 -46.94 -24.18 -16.09
CA ILE A 267 -45.99 -24.63 -15.07
C ILE A 267 -45.73 -26.12 -15.24
N ILE A 268 -44.47 -26.48 -15.45
CA ILE A 268 -44.01 -27.86 -15.61
C ILE A 268 -43.39 -28.32 -14.30
N THR A 269 -43.87 -29.44 -13.76
CA THR A 269 -43.45 -29.92 -12.44
C THR A 269 -42.83 -31.31 -12.47
N ASN A 270 -41.83 -31.51 -11.64
CA ASN A 270 -41.45 -32.80 -11.08
C ASN A 270 -42.04 -32.84 -9.66
N PRO A 271 -42.97 -33.76 -9.35
CA PRO A 271 -43.95 -33.68 -8.25
C PRO A 271 -43.56 -32.87 -7.02
N THR A 272 -42.44 -33.23 -6.41
CA THR A 272 -41.95 -32.60 -5.18
C THR A 272 -40.75 -31.70 -5.40
N HIS A 273 -39.93 -31.99 -6.41
CA HIS A 273 -38.56 -31.47 -6.48
C HIS A 273 -38.36 -30.24 -7.36
N TYR A 274 -39.05 -30.11 -8.49
CA TYR A 274 -38.82 -29.00 -9.42
C TYR A 274 -40.12 -28.41 -9.94
N ALA A 275 -40.13 -27.10 -10.13
CA ALA A 275 -41.17 -26.40 -10.86
C ALA A 275 -40.53 -25.35 -11.76
N VAL A 276 -40.94 -25.33 -13.03
CA VAL A 276 -40.50 -24.36 -14.03
C VAL A 276 -41.72 -23.74 -14.68
N ALA A 277 -41.83 -22.42 -14.64
CA ALA A 277 -42.89 -21.65 -15.27
C ALA A 277 -42.36 -21.05 -16.59
N LEU A 278 -43.10 -21.28 -17.67
CA LEU A 278 -42.77 -20.79 -19.01
C LEU A 278 -43.77 -19.72 -19.44
N LYS A 279 -43.29 -18.72 -20.16
CA LYS A 279 -44.11 -17.69 -20.82
C LYS A 279 -43.77 -17.64 -22.30
N TYR A 280 -44.77 -17.49 -23.16
CA TYR A 280 -44.62 -17.38 -24.59
C TYR A 280 -45.59 -16.32 -25.15
N GLU A 281 -45.03 -15.30 -25.81
CA GLU A 281 -45.78 -14.25 -26.49
C GLU A 281 -45.57 -14.39 -28.00
N GLU A 282 -46.67 -14.62 -28.75
CA GLU A 282 -46.63 -14.79 -30.22
C GLU A 282 -46.05 -13.56 -30.94
N ALA A 283 -46.21 -12.37 -30.36
CA ALA A 283 -45.68 -11.12 -30.87
C ALA A 283 -44.28 -10.84 -30.28
N GLY A 284 -43.24 -11.40 -30.91
CA GLY A 284 -41.85 -10.96 -30.69
C GLY A 284 -40.93 -11.90 -29.90
N MET A 285 -41.38 -13.09 -29.50
CA MET A 285 -40.50 -14.12 -28.92
C MET A 285 -40.13 -15.19 -29.97
N ALA A 286 -38.83 -15.50 -30.09
CA ALA A 286 -38.36 -16.57 -30.97
C ALA A 286 -38.65 -17.95 -30.35
N ALA A 287 -38.61 -18.04 -29.02
CA ALA A 287 -38.96 -19.24 -28.27
C ALA A 287 -39.53 -18.91 -26.88
N PRO A 288 -40.23 -19.86 -26.23
CA PRO A 288 -40.73 -19.68 -24.87
C PRO A 288 -39.60 -19.40 -23.88
N ARG A 289 -39.87 -18.55 -22.89
CA ARG A 289 -38.90 -18.09 -21.89
C ARG A 289 -39.21 -18.66 -20.51
N VAL A 290 -38.18 -19.02 -19.76
CA VAL A 290 -38.32 -19.43 -18.35
C VAL A 290 -38.48 -18.21 -17.46
N VAL A 291 -39.69 -17.96 -16.94
CA VAL A 291 -39.99 -16.80 -16.10
C VAL A 291 -39.89 -17.08 -14.60
N ALA A 292 -39.98 -18.35 -14.21
CA ALA A 292 -39.67 -18.79 -12.85
C ALA A 292 -39.13 -20.21 -12.87
N LYS A 293 -38.12 -20.52 -12.04
CA LYS A 293 -37.69 -21.89 -11.79
C LYS A 293 -37.27 -22.05 -10.33
N GLY A 294 -37.55 -23.21 -9.76
CA GLY A 294 -37.24 -23.47 -8.36
C GLY A 294 -37.11 -24.95 -8.04
N ALA A 295 -36.37 -25.24 -6.97
CA ALA A 295 -36.30 -26.55 -6.36
C ALA A 295 -36.97 -26.56 -4.97
N ASP A 296 -37.47 -27.71 -4.56
CA ASP A 296 -38.03 -28.00 -3.23
C ASP A 296 -39.02 -26.93 -2.73
N GLN A 297 -38.67 -26.13 -1.71
CA GLN A 297 -39.55 -25.09 -1.15
C GLN A 297 -39.90 -24.00 -2.17
N VAL A 298 -38.95 -23.63 -3.04
CA VAL A 298 -39.20 -22.64 -4.09
C VAL A 298 -40.15 -23.23 -5.13
N ALA A 299 -39.99 -24.51 -5.47
CA ALA A 299 -40.90 -25.23 -6.36
C ALA A 299 -42.31 -25.32 -5.78
N ALA A 300 -42.42 -25.63 -4.48
CA ALA A 300 -43.71 -25.64 -3.77
C ALA A 300 -44.41 -24.28 -3.83
N ARG A 301 -43.67 -23.19 -3.65
CA ARG A 301 -44.23 -21.84 -3.73
C ARG A 301 -44.65 -21.46 -5.15
N ILE A 302 -43.91 -21.86 -6.18
CA ILE A 302 -44.31 -21.66 -7.60
C ILE A 302 -45.61 -22.41 -7.89
N ARG A 303 -45.75 -23.65 -7.41
CA ARG A 303 -46.99 -24.45 -7.57
C ARG A 303 -48.18 -23.79 -6.88
N GLU A 304 -48.03 -23.40 -5.62
CA GLU A 304 -49.08 -22.73 -4.83
C GLU A 304 -49.52 -21.41 -5.49
N LEU A 305 -48.56 -20.61 -5.95
CA LEU A 305 -48.84 -19.33 -6.60
C LEU A 305 -49.50 -19.51 -7.98
N GLY A 306 -49.07 -20.52 -8.74
CA GLY A 306 -49.68 -20.90 -10.01
C GLY A 306 -51.11 -21.40 -9.88
N GLU A 307 -51.38 -22.26 -8.88
CA GLU A 307 -52.73 -22.72 -8.55
C GLU A 307 -53.65 -21.55 -8.17
N ALA A 308 -53.16 -20.62 -7.34
CA ALA A 308 -53.92 -19.44 -6.94
C ALA A 308 -54.29 -18.50 -8.11
N HIS A 309 -53.53 -18.53 -9.21
CA HIS A 309 -53.76 -17.72 -10.42
C HIS A 309 -54.27 -18.56 -11.60
N ALA A 310 -54.70 -19.81 -11.37
CA ALA A 310 -55.21 -20.73 -12.38
C ALA A 310 -54.26 -20.94 -13.58
N VAL A 311 -52.95 -20.92 -13.35
CA VAL A 311 -51.95 -21.26 -14.37
C VAL A 311 -51.96 -22.77 -14.61
N PRO A 312 -52.11 -23.25 -15.86
CA PRO A 312 -52.07 -24.67 -16.18
C PRO A 312 -50.81 -25.35 -15.66
N ARG A 313 -50.98 -26.48 -14.95
CA ARG A 313 -49.86 -27.28 -14.43
C ARG A 313 -49.81 -28.63 -15.12
N LEU A 314 -48.66 -28.96 -15.69
CA LEU A 314 -48.36 -30.28 -16.25
C LEU A 314 -47.27 -30.98 -15.44
N GLU A 315 -47.53 -32.23 -15.07
CA GLU A 315 -46.51 -33.09 -14.48
C GLU A 315 -45.69 -33.75 -15.59
N ALA A 316 -44.45 -33.31 -15.77
CA ALA A 316 -43.51 -33.90 -16.72
C ALA A 316 -42.11 -33.94 -16.11
N PRO A 317 -41.80 -34.96 -15.28
CA PRO A 317 -40.55 -35.00 -14.52
C PRO A 317 -39.26 -34.91 -15.36
N PRO A 318 -39.13 -35.58 -16.53
CA PRO A 318 -37.95 -35.44 -17.39
C PRO A 318 -37.75 -34.01 -17.89
N LEU A 319 -38.81 -33.38 -18.40
CA LEU A 319 -38.77 -32.02 -18.94
C LEU A 319 -38.52 -30.98 -17.85
N ALA A 320 -39.17 -31.11 -16.68
CA ALA A 320 -38.96 -30.22 -15.54
C ALA A 320 -37.49 -30.21 -15.07
N ARG A 321 -36.84 -31.38 -15.05
CA ARG A 321 -35.42 -31.51 -14.69
C ARG A 321 -34.51 -30.87 -15.74
N ALA A 322 -34.78 -31.15 -17.02
CA ALA A 322 -33.99 -30.60 -18.12
C ALA A 322 -34.06 -29.06 -18.13
N LEU A 323 -35.26 -28.49 -18.01
CA LEU A 323 -35.45 -27.04 -17.96
C LEU A 323 -34.81 -26.40 -16.72
N TYR A 324 -34.88 -27.03 -15.55
CA TYR A 324 -34.29 -26.49 -14.33
C TYR A 324 -32.76 -26.38 -14.41
N HIS A 325 -32.10 -27.42 -14.93
CA HIS A 325 -30.64 -27.51 -14.96
C HIS A 325 -30.00 -26.84 -16.18
N HIS A 326 -30.68 -26.82 -17.33
CA HIS A 326 -30.08 -26.37 -18.59
C HIS A 326 -30.59 -25.02 -19.11
N VAL A 327 -31.59 -24.42 -18.48
CA VAL A 327 -32.14 -23.13 -18.91
C VAL A 327 -32.14 -22.14 -17.77
N ASP A 328 -31.42 -21.03 -17.92
CA ASP A 328 -31.38 -19.97 -16.91
C ASP A 328 -32.71 -19.22 -16.78
N LEU A 329 -32.91 -18.59 -15.63
CA LEU A 329 -34.05 -17.69 -15.44
C LEU A 329 -33.95 -16.57 -16.47
N ASP A 330 -35.09 -16.17 -17.04
CA ASP A 330 -35.16 -15.14 -18.07
C ASP A 330 -34.39 -15.51 -19.36
N ALA A 331 -34.13 -16.79 -19.62
CA ALA A 331 -33.58 -17.27 -20.88
C ALA A 331 -34.65 -17.99 -21.72
N GLU A 332 -34.49 -17.93 -23.05
CA GLU A 332 -35.27 -18.73 -23.99
C GLU A 332 -34.88 -20.20 -23.88
N VAL A 333 -35.85 -21.09 -24.09
CA VAL A 333 -35.62 -22.54 -24.13
C VAL A 333 -34.65 -22.86 -25.29
N PRO A 334 -33.77 -23.87 -25.16
CA PRO A 334 -32.90 -24.31 -26.24
C PRO A 334 -33.65 -25.15 -27.29
N GLU A 335 -33.18 -25.13 -28.54
CA GLU A 335 -33.81 -25.84 -29.67
C GLU A 335 -34.11 -27.32 -29.38
N ALA A 336 -33.21 -27.99 -28.65
CA ALA A 336 -33.34 -29.39 -28.27
C ALA A 336 -34.59 -29.71 -27.42
N LEU A 337 -35.20 -28.71 -26.77
CA LEU A 337 -36.42 -28.86 -25.97
C LEU A 337 -37.66 -28.24 -26.64
N TYR A 338 -37.55 -27.69 -27.85
CA TYR A 338 -38.65 -26.99 -28.52
C TYR A 338 -39.86 -27.88 -28.75
N THR A 339 -39.67 -29.09 -29.25
CA THR A 339 -40.78 -30.01 -29.52
C THR A 339 -41.55 -30.33 -28.25
N ALA A 340 -40.84 -30.72 -27.18
CA ALA A 340 -41.45 -31.02 -25.90
C ALA A 340 -42.17 -29.80 -25.31
N VAL A 341 -41.56 -28.61 -25.35
CA VAL A 341 -42.19 -27.39 -24.82
C VAL A 341 -43.37 -26.93 -25.67
N ALA A 342 -43.32 -27.06 -26.99
CA ALA A 342 -44.41 -26.70 -27.89
C ALA A 342 -45.64 -27.58 -27.65
N GLU A 343 -45.47 -28.88 -27.41
CA GLU A 343 -46.56 -29.78 -27.04
C GLU A 343 -47.22 -29.38 -25.72
N VAL A 344 -46.41 -29.02 -24.72
CA VAL A 344 -46.90 -28.55 -23.42
C VAL A 344 -47.66 -27.23 -23.54
N LEU A 345 -47.15 -26.27 -24.31
CA LEU A 345 -47.83 -25.00 -24.55
C LEU A 345 -49.12 -25.19 -25.35
N ALA A 346 -49.10 -26.03 -26.39
CA ALA A 346 -50.30 -26.34 -27.16
C ALA A 346 -51.39 -26.98 -26.30
N TRP A 347 -51.01 -27.86 -25.37
CA TRP A 347 -51.93 -28.39 -24.36
C TRP A 347 -52.45 -27.29 -23.42
N ALA A 348 -51.57 -26.45 -22.88
CA ALA A 348 -51.94 -25.37 -21.97
C ALA A 348 -52.91 -24.35 -22.61
N PHE A 349 -52.67 -23.97 -23.88
CA PHE A 349 -53.55 -23.08 -24.63
C PHE A 349 -54.91 -23.72 -24.94
N ARG A 350 -54.95 -25.00 -25.32
CA ARG A 350 -56.22 -25.73 -25.49
C ARG A 350 -56.99 -25.82 -24.16
N LEU A 351 -56.30 -26.08 -23.06
CA LEU A 351 -56.90 -26.16 -21.73
C LEU A 351 -57.49 -24.81 -21.28
N ARG A 352 -56.77 -23.71 -21.50
CA ARG A 352 -57.27 -22.34 -21.26
C ARG A 352 -58.50 -22.04 -22.12
N ARG A 353 -58.49 -22.40 -23.40
CA ARG A 353 -59.62 -22.20 -24.31
C ARG A 353 -60.86 -22.96 -23.85
N VAL A 354 -60.71 -24.23 -23.47
CA VAL A 354 -61.81 -25.05 -22.91
C VAL A 354 -62.35 -24.43 -21.62
N SER A 355 -61.48 -23.90 -20.75
CA SER A 355 -61.89 -23.22 -19.52
C SER A 355 -62.68 -21.92 -19.75
N GLN A 356 -62.52 -21.25 -20.91
CA GLN A 356 -63.16 -19.97 -21.22
C GLN A 356 -64.41 -20.14 -22.11
N GLU A 357 -64.33 -20.98 -23.13
CA GLU A 357 -65.34 -21.12 -24.19
C GLU A 357 -66.19 -22.41 -24.05
N GLY A 358 -65.77 -23.34 -23.17
CA GLY A 358 -66.33 -24.68 -23.07
C GLY A 358 -65.85 -25.61 -24.19
N GLY A 359 -65.79 -26.92 -23.94
CA GLY A 359 -65.32 -27.90 -24.91
C GLY A 359 -64.82 -29.20 -24.27
N GLU A 360 -64.29 -30.10 -25.10
CA GLU A 360 -63.69 -31.36 -24.64
C GLU A 360 -62.27 -31.11 -24.11
N VAL A 361 -61.98 -31.62 -22.92
CA VAL A 361 -60.66 -31.44 -22.27
C VAL A 361 -59.59 -32.13 -23.14
N PRO A 362 -58.52 -31.43 -23.55
CA PRO A 362 -57.49 -32.04 -24.39
C PRO A 362 -56.79 -33.18 -23.63
N PRO A 363 -56.40 -34.27 -24.32
CA PRO A 363 -55.63 -35.33 -23.68
C PRO A 363 -54.32 -34.74 -23.13
N THR A 364 -53.98 -35.16 -21.91
CA THR A 364 -52.70 -34.81 -21.28
C THR A 364 -51.58 -35.42 -22.11
N PRO A 365 -50.56 -34.64 -22.54
CA PRO A 365 -49.42 -35.18 -23.26
C PRO A 365 -48.68 -36.21 -22.39
N GLU A 366 -48.48 -37.40 -22.95
CA GLU A 366 -47.66 -38.47 -22.38
C GLU A 366 -46.41 -38.63 -23.26
N ASP A 367 -45.28 -39.06 -22.68
CA ASP A 367 -44.01 -39.31 -23.40
C ASP A 367 -43.42 -38.13 -24.20
N LEU A 368 -43.33 -36.95 -23.56
CA LEU A 368 -42.70 -35.77 -24.15
C LEU A 368 -41.24 -36.05 -24.60
N PRO A 369 -40.86 -35.70 -25.83
CA PRO A 369 -39.55 -36.01 -26.40
C PRO A 369 -38.45 -35.13 -25.78
N VAL A 370 -37.81 -35.62 -24.71
CA VAL A 370 -36.64 -34.99 -24.09
C VAL A 370 -35.39 -35.74 -24.52
N PRO A 371 -34.43 -35.12 -25.24
CA PRO A 371 -33.21 -35.79 -25.66
C PRO A 371 -32.39 -36.32 -24.47
N ASP A 372 -31.87 -37.55 -24.57
CA ASP A 372 -31.06 -38.18 -23.52
C ASP A 372 -29.83 -37.34 -23.11
N SER A 373 -29.30 -36.52 -24.01
CA SER A 373 -28.18 -35.59 -23.75
C SER A 373 -28.52 -34.45 -22.78
N LEU A 374 -29.81 -34.14 -22.59
CA LEU A 374 -30.34 -33.18 -21.61
C LEU A 374 -31.13 -33.88 -20.49
N GLY A 375 -31.24 -35.22 -20.58
CA GLY A 375 -31.62 -36.09 -19.49
C GLY A 375 -30.53 -36.08 -18.42
N VAL A 376 -30.96 -36.23 -17.17
CA VAL A 376 -30.15 -36.06 -15.94
C VAL A 376 -28.75 -36.68 -16.05
N PRO A 377 -27.69 -36.04 -15.53
CA PRO A 377 -26.44 -36.73 -15.19
C PRO A 377 -26.75 -37.84 -14.18
N GLY A 378 -26.89 -39.07 -14.66
CA GLY A 378 -27.05 -40.24 -13.83
C GLY A 378 -25.86 -40.38 -12.89
N ARG A 379 -26.15 -40.66 -11.62
CA ARG A 379 -25.23 -41.29 -10.66
C ARG A 379 -24.49 -42.45 -11.34
N HIS A 380 -23.31 -42.18 -11.85
CA HIS A 380 -22.26 -43.18 -12.08
C HIS A 380 -21.07 -42.71 -11.25
N GLY A 381 -20.84 -43.34 -10.10
CA GLY A 381 -19.71 -43.02 -9.23
C GLY A 381 -19.92 -43.22 -7.73
N GLU A 382 -20.72 -44.18 -7.28
CA GLU A 382 -20.57 -44.78 -5.95
C GLU A 382 -20.35 -46.29 -6.13
N ALA A 383 -19.16 -46.63 -6.63
CA ALA A 383 -18.56 -47.96 -6.51
C ALA A 383 -17.05 -47.78 -6.67
N GLU A 384 -16.30 -48.18 -5.64
CA GLU A 384 -14.83 -48.37 -5.60
C GLU A 384 -14.02 -47.06 -5.74
N THR A 385 -13.35 -46.51 -4.73
CA THR A 385 -12.47 -47.05 -3.68
C THR A 385 -12.28 -46.01 -2.57
#